data_AF-A0A4Y7PQY4-F1
#
_entry.id   AF-A0A4Y7PQY4-F1
#
_cell.length_a   1.000
_cell.length_b   1.000
_cell.length_c   1.000
_cell.angle_alpha   90.00
_cell.angle_beta   90.00
_cell.angle_gamma   90.00
#
_symmetry.space_group_name_H-M   'P 1'
#
loop_
_entity.id
_entity.type
_entity.pdbx_description
1 polymer ?
#
loop_
_entity_poly.entity_id
_entity_poly.type
_entity_poly.pdbx_seq_one_letter_code
_entity_poly.pdbx_strand_id
1 'polypeptide(L)'
;MADDDWKDGIFLKIINVIVYFLFLSSNIYAIADPGGYRSGRETYFTPAPYAFCIWPLIHLLLLGTIIYQFFPQGKRVIVDGISWRFPHLVLLSALYANVWGRQLYDVVFMLAFLVSSTVTHIYYIVKRHHASESINDKLWIHLPFSLYHAWTTVLVLLTAFEAFGVDAAKYQDHFYTHVTVILGFIFLNVTSATYAFSSPQGDLAGSIVITWSLLAIFEHQRSSAIIHWCALAFAVLSVLWVARSLYGYYVAWRGGAISLGGERHPILGGN
;
A
#
# COMPACT_ATOMS: atom_id res chain seq x y z
N MET A 1 -12.28 -15.52 29.09
CA MET A 1 -11.34 -15.67 27.97
C MET A 1 -10.14 -16.39 28.53
N ALA A 2 -9.65 -17.45 27.91
CA ALA A 2 -8.36 -18.01 28.32
C ALA A 2 -7.32 -16.89 28.19
N ASP A 3 -6.40 -16.79 29.15
CA ASP A 3 -5.29 -15.84 29.07
C ASP A 3 -4.41 -16.27 27.89
N ASP A 4 -4.50 -15.53 26.77
CA ASP A 4 -3.67 -15.76 25.60
C ASP A 4 -2.19 -15.68 26.01
N ASP A 5 -1.47 -16.80 25.90
CA ASP A 5 -0.02 -16.83 26.13
C ASP A 5 0.69 -16.23 24.91
N TRP A 6 1.81 -15.53 25.13
CA TRP A 6 2.63 -14.99 24.04
C TRP A 6 3.17 -16.11 23.12
N LYS A 7 3.19 -17.36 23.61
CA LYS A 7 3.55 -18.57 22.86
C LYS A 7 2.43 -19.11 21.95
N ASP A 8 1.20 -18.62 22.07
CA ASP A 8 0.13 -19.07 21.18
C ASP A 8 0.44 -18.72 19.73
N GLY A 9 0.32 -19.69 18.84
CA GLY A 9 0.66 -19.52 17.42
C GLY A 9 2.14 -19.23 17.16
N ILE A 10 3.05 -19.59 18.09
CA ILE A 10 4.48 -19.27 18.00
C ILE A 10 5.12 -19.69 16.68
N PHE A 11 4.70 -20.82 16.10
CA PHE A 11 5.20 -21.27 14.81
C PHE A 11 4.97 -20.23 13.71
N LEU A 12 3.73 -19.74 13.56
CA LEU A 12 3.42 -18.71 12.58
C LEU A 12 4.10 -17.38 12.92
N LYS A 13 4.21 -17.03 14.20
CA LYS A 13 4.93 -15.82 14.64
C LYS A 13 6.41 -15.84 14.20
N ILE A 14 7.08 -16.98 14.40
CA ILE A 14 8.47 -17.18 13.96
C ILE A 14 8.57 -17.10 12.44
N ILE A 15 7.67 -17.75 11.70
CA ILE A 15 7.64 -17.67 10.24
C ILE A 15 7.46 -16.21 9.79
N ASN A 16 6.54 -15.45 10.38
CA ASN A 16 6.32 -14.04 10.08
C ASN A 16 7.59 -13.19 10.28
N VAL A 17 8.36 -13.45 11.35
CA VAL A 17 9.65 -12.78 11.60
C VAL A 17 10.65 -13.10 10.50
N ILE A 18 10.84 -14.38 10.17
CA ILE A 18 11.82 -14.83 9.17
C ILE A 18 11.50 -14.24 7.79
N VAL A 19 10.25 -14.39 7.34
CA VAL A 19 9.82 -13.93 6.02
C VAL A 19 9.81 -12.41 5.89
N TYR A 20 9.55 -11.68 6.99
CA TYR A 20 9.71 -10.23 7.04
C TYR A 20 11.16 -9.81 6.77
N PHE A 21 12.14 -10.42 7.47
CA PHE A 21 13.55 -10.08 7.27
C PHE A 21 14.04 -10.44 5.88
N LEU A 22 13.59 -11.57 5.31
CA LEU A 22 13.88 -11.93 3.92
C LEU A 22 13.37 -10.86 2.94
N PHE A 23 12.14 -10.40 3.14
CA PHE A 23 11.54 -9.36 2.30
C PHE A 23 12.24 -7.99 2.46
N LEU A 24 12.60 -7.62 3.69
CA LEU A 24 13.38 -6.42 3.99
C LEU A 24 14.75 -6.47 3.28
N SER A 25 15.47 -7.58 3.39
CA SER A 25 16.76 -7.76 2.72
C SER A 25 16.63 -7.64 1.20
N SER A 26 15.56 -8.19 0.61
CA SER A 26 15.31 -8.09 -0.83
C SER A 26 15.11 -6.64 -1.30
N ASN A 27 14.38 -5.82 -0.52
CA ASN A 27 14.21 -4.40 -0.84
C ASN A 27 15.47 -3.57 -0.60
N ILE A 28 16.21 -3.85 0.49
CA ILE A 28 17.49 -3.19 0.74
C ILE A 28 18.44 -3.44 -0.43
N TYR A 29 18.51 -4.67 -0.92
CA TYR A 29 19.32 -5.01 -2.10
C TYR A 29 18.87 -4.22 -3.34
N ALA A 30 17.56 -4.16 -3.61
CA ALA A 30 17.02 -3.38 -4.73
C ALA A 30 17.30 -1.87 -4.65
N ILE A 31 17.46 -1.31 -3.44
CA ILE A 31 17.80 0.10 -3.23
C ILE A 31 19.32 0.33 -3.30
N ALA A 32 20.11 -0.60 -2.76
CA ALA A 32 21.56 -0.50 -2.64
C ALA A 32 22.31 -0.82 -3.95
N ASP A 33 21.66 -1.50 -4.90
CA ASP A 33 22.22 -1.79 -6.21
C ASP A 33 22.64 -0.50 -6.96
N PRO A 34 23.83 -0.45 -7.62
CA PRO A 34 24.29 0.70 -8.42
C PRO A 34 23.43 0.96 -9.66
N GLY A 35 22.24 1.50 -9.44
CA GLY A 35 21.20 1.70 -10.45
C GLY A 35 19.81 1.69 -9.80
N GLY A 36 19.60 0.79 -8.84
CA GLY A 36 18.40 0.67 -8.01
C GLY A 36 17.10 0.84 -8.80
N TYR A 37 16.13 1.56 -8.23
CA TYR A 37 14.86 1.88 -8.91
C TYR A 37 14.98 2.80 -10.14
N ARG A 38 16.18 3.26 -10.50
CA ARG A 38 16.43 4.07 -11.71
C ARG A 38 16.83 3.22 -12.92
N SER A 39 17.10 1.94 -12.71
CA SER A 39 17.61 1.02 -13.73
C SER A 39 16.51 0.30 -14.52
N GLY A 40 15.24 0.48 -14.15
CA GLY A 40 14.10 -0.13 -14.83
C GLY A 40 13.88 0.38 -16.26
N ARG A 41 12.95 -0.24 -16.98
CA ARG A 41 12.56 0.22 -18.32
C ARG A 41 11.84 1.56 -18.19
N GLU A 42 12.35 2.55 -18.90
CA GLU A 42 11.77 3.90 -18.89
C GLU A 42 10.46 3.91 -19.70
N THR A 43 9.40 4.42 -19.09
CA THR A 43 8.06 4.50 -19.70
C THR A 43 7.44 5.85 -19.43
N TYR A 44 6.40 6.17 -20.18
CA TYR A 44 5.60 7.38 -20.00
C TYR A 44 4.71 7.37 -18.74
N PHE A 45 4.82 6.32 -17.90
CA PHE A 45 4.18 6.24 -16.59
C PHE A 45 5.20 6.15 -15.45
N THR A 46 6.50 6.12 -15.75
CA THR A 46 7.57 6.00 -14.76
C THR A 46 7.55 7.21 -13.82
N PRO A 47 7.56 7.00 -12.49
CA PRO A 47 7.60 8.08 -11.51
C PRO A 47 9.05 8.47 -11.17
N ALA A 48 9.20 9.64 -10.57
CA ALA A 48 10.48 10.06 -10.03
C ALA A 48 10.96 9.09 -8.93
N PRO A 49 12.28 8.88 -8.75
CA PRO A 49 12.81 7.86 -7.84
C PRO A 49 12.35 8.01 -6.38
N TYR A 50 12.01 9.23 -5.94
CA TYR A 50 11.52 9.45 -4.59
C TYR A 50 10.17 8.78 -4.31
N ALA A 51 9.40 8.40 -5.34
CA ALA A 51 8.16 7.63 -5.17
C ALA A 51 8.38 6.38 -4.31
N PHE A 52 9.52 5.71 -4.53
CA PHE A 52 9.91 4.48 -3.87
C PHE A 52 10.37 4.67 -2.41
N CYS A 53 10.51 5.90 -1.91
CA CYS A 53 10.76 6.19 -0.49
C CYS A 53 9.61 5.73 0.43
N ILE A 54 8.48 5.33 -0.15
CA ILE A 54 7.39 4.67 0.57
C ILE A 54 7.78 3.29 1.13
N TRP A 55 8.73 2.58 0.50
CA TRP A 55 9.15 1.25 0.95
C TRP A 55 9.77 1.25 2.34
N PRO A 56 10.77 2.10 2.65
CA PRO A 56 11.27 2.26 4.02
C PRO A 56 10.17 2.49 5.06
N LEU A 57 9.17 3.32 4.73
CA LEU A 57 8.04 3.59 5.62
C LEU A 57 7.18 2.34 5.84
N ILE A 58 6.83 1.61 4.78
CA ILE A 58 6.09 0.35 4.87
C ILE A 58 6.88 -0.67 5.70
N HIS A 59 8.18 -0.82 5.47
CA HIS A 59 9.03 -1.75 6.23
C HIS A 59 9.12 -1.40 7.71
N LEU A 60 9.20 -0.12 8.06
CA LEU A 60 9.21 0.34 9.44
C LEU A 60 7.89 0.00 10.15
N LEU A 61 6.77 0.26 9.51
CA LEU A 61 5.45 -0.05 10.07
C LEU A 61 5.22 -1.56 10.18
N LEU A 62 5.68 -2.33 9.18
CA LEU A 62 5.65 -3.79 9.22
C LEU A 62 6.55 -4.36 10.32
N LEU A 63 7.69 -3.75 10.63
CA LEU A 63 8.47 -4.15 11.82
C LEU A 63 7.64 -4.01 13.08
N GLY A 64 6.92 -2.89 13.20
CA GLY A 64 5.93 -2.68 14.26
C GLY A 64 4.85 -3.76 14.27
N THR A 65 4.29 -4.13 13.11
CA THR A 65 3.35 -5.27 12.99
C THR A 65 3.95 -6.57 13.50
N ILE A 66 5.19 -6.88 13.11
CA ILE A 66 5.90 -8.09 13.52
C ILE A 66 6.17 -8.14 15.03
N ILE A 67 6.44 -7.00 15.66
CA ILE A 67 6.57 -6.91 17.12
C ILE A 67 5.19 -7.01 17.78
N TYR A 68 4.19 -6.33 17.21
CA TYR A 68 2.85 -6.24 17.79
C TYR A 68 2.11 -7.59 17.83
N GLN A 69 2.41 -8.52 16.91
CA GLN A 69 1.80 -9.86 16.92
C GLN A 69 2.04 -10.65 18.21
N PHE A 70 3.05 -10.30 19.01
CA PHE A 70 3.35 -10.95 20.30
C PHE A 70 2.47 -10.45 21.46
N PHE A 71 1.67 -9.40 21.24
CA PHE A 71 0.71 -8.88 22.20
C PHE A 71 -0.69 -9.46 21.91
N PRO A 72 -1.59 -9.58 22.91
CA PRO A 72 -2.90 -10.20 22.72
C PRO A 72 -3.74 -9.58 21.58
N GLN A 73 -3.79 -8.24 21.52
CA GLN A 73 -4.52 -7.52 20.46
C GLN A 73 -3.90 -7.78 19.06
N GLY A 74 -2.57 -7.73 18.96
CA GLY A 74 -1.88 -7.99 17.70
C GLY A 74 -1.98 -9.45 17.26
N LYS A 75 -1.88 -10.43 18.16
CA LYS A 75 -2.08 -11.86 17.88
C LYS A 75 -3.46 -12.09 17.24
N ARG A 76 -4.52 -11.58 17.88
CA ARG A 76 -5.91 -11.76 17.43
C ARG A 76 -6.14 -11.33 15.99
N VAL A 77 -5.44 -10.30 15.52
CA VAL A 77 -5.58 -9.81 14.14
C VAL A 77 -4.54 -10.42 13.20
N ILE A 78 -3.26 -10.41 13.58
CA ILE A 78 -2.15 -10.79 12.69
C ILE A 78 -2.03 -12.31 12.57
N VAL A 79 -2.13 -13.03 13.68
CA VAL A 79 -1.97 -14.49 13.72
C VAL A 79 -3.30 -15.17 13.41
N ASP A 80 -4.38 -14.76 14.07
CA ASP A 80 -5.67 -15.46 13.94
C ASP A 80 -6.49 -14.96 12.73
N GLY A 81 -6.46 -13.66 12.45
CA GLY A 81 -7.20 -13.05 11.33
C GLY A 81 -6.48 -13.14 9.98
N ILE A 82 -5.35 -12.45 9.86
CA ILE A 82 -4.53 -12.42 8.64
C ILE A 82 -3.94 -13.81 8.38
N SER A 83 -3.37 -14.43 9.41
CA SER A 83 -2.84 -15.79 9.38
C SER A 83 -1.78 -15.97 8.29
N TRP A 84 -1.75 -17.13 7.64
CA TRP A 84 -0.79 -17.50 6.60
C TRP A 84 -0.72 -16.56 5.41
N ARG A 85 -1.67 -15.63 5.24
CA ARG A 85 -1.67 -14.65 4.15
C ARG A 85 -0.49 -13.68 4.25
N PHE A 86 -0.04 -13.36 5.47
CA PHE A 86 1.11 -12.47 5.64
C PHE A 86 2.41 -13.08 5.09
N PRO A 87 2.82 -14.32 5.47
CA PRO A 87 3.95 -14.99 4.85
C PRO A 87 3.84 -15.08 3.33
N HIS A 88 2.66 -15.43 2.79
CA HIS A 88 2.44 -15.49 1.35
C HIS A 88 2.67 -14.14 0.68
N LEU A 89 2.12 -13.06 1.25
CA LEU A 89 2.31 -11.70 0.74
C LEU A 89 3.79 -11.35 0.66
N VAL A 90 4.53 -11.47 1.76
CA VAL A 90 5.92 -10.99 1.79
C VAL A 90 6.87 -11.87 0.98
N LEU A 91 6.59 -13.17 0.85
CA LEU A 91 7.34 -14.07 -0.04
C LEU A 91 7.12 -13.71 -1.52
N LEU A 92 5.87 -13.47 -1.93
CA LEU A 92 5.55 -13.01 -3.28
C LEU A 92 6.23 -11.66 -3.57
N SER A 93 6.23 -10.75 -2.60
CA SER A 93 6.86 -9.44 -2.76
C SER A 93 8.39 -9.51 -2.79
N ALA A 94 9.00 -10.43 -2.05
CA ALA A 94 10.43 -10.69 -2.15
C ALA A 94 10.79 -11.27 -3.53
N LEU A 95 10.01 -12.23 -4.02
CA LEU A 95 10.18 -12.79 -5.37
C LEU A 95 10.02 -11.71 -6.44
N TYR A 96 8.99 -10.87 -6.32
CA TYR A 96 8.77 -9.70 -7.17
C TYR A 96 10.02 -8.82 -7.25
N ALA A 97 10.59 -8.41 -6.11
CA ALA A 97 11.76 -7.53 -6.07
C ALA A 97 12.98 -8.17 -6.76
N ASN A 98 13.21 -9.47 -6.52
CA ASN A 98 14.32 -10.20 -7.13
C ASN A 98 14.15 -10.39 -8.65
N VAL A 99 12.93 -10.64 -9.12
CA VAL A 99 12.63 -10.82 -10.56
C VAL A 99 12.66 -9.47 -11.29
N TRP A 100 12.21 -8.40 -10.64
CA TRP A 100 12.31 -7.03 -11.17
C TRP A 100 13.77 -6.60 -11.37
N GLY A 101 14.66 -6.94 -10.43
CA GLY A 101 16.10 -6.70 -10.59
C GLY A 101 16.74 -7.44 -11.78
N ARG A 102 16.07 -8.48 -12.31
CA ARG A 102 16.47 -9.18 -13.55
C ARG A 102 15.77 -8.65 -14.81
N GLN A 103 14.93 -7.62 -14.66
CA GLN A 103 14.21 -6.94 -15.76
C GLN A 103 13.29 -7.87 -16.57
N LEU A 104 12.74 -8.92 -15.95
CA LEU A 104 11.78 -9.84 -16.58
C LEU A 104 10.35 -9.30 -16.48
N TYR A 105 10.06 -8.20 -17.20
CA TYR A 105 8.88 -7.36 -16.97
C TYR A 105 7.52 -8.09 -17.05
N ASP A 106 7.36 -9.06 -17.95
CA ASP A 106 6.10 -9.84 -18.04
C ASP A 106 5.84 -10.65 -16.76
N VAL A 107 6.90 -11.25 -16.20
CA VAL A 107 6.82 -12.05 -14.96
C VAL A 107 6.64 -11.13 -13.75
N VAL A 108 7.34 -10.00 -13.73
CA VAL A 108 7.19 -8.94 -12.73
C VAL A 108 5.74 -8.49 -12.64
N PHE A 109 5.11 -8.21 -13.78
CA PHE A 109 3.72 -7.80 -13.85
C PHE A 109 2.76 -8.85 -13.28
N MET A 110 2.95 -10.13 -13.61
CA MET A 110 2.17 -11.23 -13.03
C MET A 110 2.35 -11.29 -11.50
N LEU A 111 3.59 -11.14 -11.01
CA LEU A 111 3.89 -11.12 -9.58
C LEU A 111 3.27 -9.89 -8.88
N ALA A 112 3.32 -8.71 -9.49
CA ALA A 112 2.69 -7.50 -8.97
C ALA A 112 1.18 -7.70 -8.78
N PHE A 113 0.51 -8.36 -9.72
CA PHE A 113 -0.90 -8.73 -9.62
C PHE A 113 -1.18 -9.70 -8.47
N LEU A 114 -0.33 -10.73 -8.28
CA LEU A 114 -0.48 -11.69 -7.17
C LEU A 114 -0.23 -11.02 -5.80
N VAL A 115 0.78 -10.16 -5.71
CA VAL A 115 1.06 -9.34 -4.52
C VAL A 115 -0.14 -8.43 -4.21
N SER A 116 -0.63 -7.70 -5.22
CA SER A 116 -1.77 -6.79 -5.08
C SER A 116 -3.02 -7.55 -4.63
N SER A 117 -3.35 -8.68 -5.26
CA SER A 117 -4.48 -9.53 -4.86
C SER A 117 -4.37 -10.01 -3.41
N THR A 118 -3.18 -10.46 -2.99
CA THR A 118 -2.94 -10.94 -1.63
C THR A 118 -3.11 -9.82 -0.62
N VAL A 119 -2.53 -8.64 -0.86
CA VAL A 119 -2.65 -7.51 0.06
C VAL A 119 -4.06 -6.90 0.06
N THR A 120 -4.79 -6.91 -1.06
CA THR A 120 -6.21 -6.54 -1.10
C THR A 120 -7.03 -7.44 -0.18
N HIS A 121 -6.77 -8.74 -0.18
CA HIS A 121 -7.48 -9.67 0.70
C HIS A 121 -7.16 -9.41 2.18
N ILE A 122 -5.88 -9.17 2.52
CA ILE A 122 -5.48 -8.79 3.89
C ILE A 122 -6.12 -7.47 4.30
N TYR A 123 -6.06 -6.46 3.44
CA TYR A 123 -6.67 -5.15 3.66
C TYR A 123 -8.17 -5.26 3.92
N TYR A 124 -8.89 -6.08 3.14
CA TYR A 124 -10.30 -6.34 3.35
C TYR A 124 -10.56 -6.99 4.72
N ILE A 125 -9.81 -8.03 5.08
CA ILE A 125 -9.95 -8.72 6.38
C ILE A 125 -9.76 -7.73 7.53
N VAL A 126 -8.65 -7.00 7.51
CA VAL A 126 -8.31 -6.01 8.53
C VAL A 126 -9.41 -4.95 8.62
N LYS A 127 -9.88 -4.41 7.50
CA LYS A 127 -10.83 -3.30 7.51
C LYS A 127 -12.26 -3.71 7.84
N ARG A 128 -12.69 -4.91 7.46
CA ARG A 128 -14.09 -5.37 7.63
C ARG A 128 -14.31 -6.23 8.86
N HIS A 129 -13.33 -7.04 9.25
CA HIS A 129 -13.50 -8.02 10.33
C HIS A 129 -12.76 -7.64 11.61
N HIS A 130 -11.83 -6.68 11.56
CA HIS A 130 -11.04 -6.26 12.71
C HIS A 130 -11.05 -4.73 12.84
N ALA A 131 -12.14 -4.17 13.38
CA ALA A 131 -12.17 -2.75 13.69
C ALA A 131 -11.05 -2.41 14.69
N SER A 132 -10.38 -1.27 14.49
CA SER A 132 -9.35 -0.82 15.41
C SER A 132 -9.95 -0.55 16.80
N GLU A 133 -9.41 -1.23 17.81
CA GLU A 133 -9.77 -1.07 19.22
C GLU A 133 -8.81 -0.09 19.92
N SER A 134 -7.58 0.07 19.40
CA SER A 134 -6.56 0.96 19.96
C SER A 134 -5.80 1.78 18.91
N ILE A 135 -5.05 2.80 19.36
CA ILE A 135 -4.10 3.55 18.50
C ILE A 135 -3.03 2.59 17.93
N ASN A 136 -2.61 1.60 18.71
CA ASN A 136 -1.65 0.59 18.28
C ASN A 136 -2.21 -0.26 17.13
N ASP A 137 -3.50 -0.61 17.14
CA ASP A 137 -4.11 -1.30 16.00
C ASP A 137 -4.10 -0.42 14.75
N LYS A 138 -4.44 0.87 14.89
CA LYS A 138 -4.39 1.81 13.75
C LYS A 138 -2.98 1.89 13.17
N LEU A 139 -1.99 2.03 14.03
CA LEU A 139 -0.60 2.30 13.64
C LEU A 139 0.11 1.05 13.11
N TRP A 140 -0.05 -0.10 13.78
CA TRP A 140 0.72 -1.32 13.49
C TRP A 140 -0.04 -2.36 12.67
N ILE A 141 -1.34 -2.18 12.45
CA ILE A 141 -2.14 -3.10 11.62
C ILE A 141 -2.76 -2.33 10.45
N HIS A 142 -3.64 -1.37 10.71
CA HIS A 142 -4.39 -0.73 9.61
C HIS A 142 -3.49 0.11 8.69
N LEU A 143 -2.60 0.92 9.26
CA LEU A 143 -1.74 1.83 8.50
C LEU A 143 -0.79 1.10 7.54
N PRO A 144 0.03 0.10 7.95
CA PRO A 144 0.93 -0.60 7.03
C PRO A 144 0.18 -1.27 5.88
N PHE A 145 -0.92 -1.98 6.16
CA PHE A 145 -1.66 -2.67 5.11
C PHE A 145 -2.44 -1.71 4.19
N SER A 146 -2.86 -0.54 4.67
CA SER A 146 -3.42 0.50 3.81
C SER A 146 -2.38 1.08 2.85
N LEU A 147 -1.21 1.48 3.38
CA LEU A 147 -0.10 1.99 2.55
C LEU A 147 0.36 0.94 1.53
N TYR A 148 0.51 -0.31 1.97
CA TYR A 148 0.95 -1.41 1.12
C TYR A 148 -0.08 -1.71 0.02
N HIS A 149 -1.37 -1.77 0.36
CA HIS A 149 -2.43 -1.96 -0.63
C HIS A 149 -2.42 -0.85 -1.69
N ALA A 150 -2.41 0.42 -1.27
CA ALA A 150 -2.37 1.54 -2.21
C ALA A 150 -1.10 1.57 -3.08
N TRP A 151 0.05 1.27 -2.48
CA TRP A 151 1.31 1.23 -3.22
C TRP A 151 1.32 0.10 -4.26
N THR A 152 0.83 -1.09 -3.91
CA THR A 152 0.76 -2.20 -4.88
C THR A 152 -0.21 -1.93 -6.01
N THR A 153 -1.27 -1.15 -5.79
CA THR A 153 -2.14 -0.66 -6.89
C THR A 153 -1.34 0.18 -7.89
N VAL A 154 -0.43 1.03 -7.41
CA VAL A 154 0.47 1.81 -8.27
C VAL A 154 1.46 0.89 -8.97
N LEU A 155 2.09 -0.05 -8.26
CA LEU A 155 3.05 -1.01 -8.84
C LEU A 155 2.44 -1.85 -9.96
N VAL A 156 1.18 -2.28 -9.82
CA VAL A 156 0.49 -3.01 -10.90
C VAL A 156 0.45 -2.17 -12.18
N LEU A 157 0.15 -0.88 -12.09
CA LEU A 157 0.22 0.00 -13.26
C LEU A 157 1.64 0.21 -13.74
N LEU A 158 2.60 0.52 -12.85
CA LEU A 158 4.01 0.71 -13.23
C LEU A 158 4.51 -0.48 -14.04
N THR A 159 4.30 -1.68 -13.53
CA THR A 159 4.77 -2.93 -14.13
C THR A 159 3.99 -3.31 -15.39
N ALA A 160 2.71 -2.90 -15.50
CA ALA A 160 1.96 -3.02 -16.75
C ALA A 160 2.61 -2.20 -17.87
N PHE A 161 3.00 -0.95 -17.57
CA PHE A 161 3.69 -0.10 -18.53
C PHE A 161 5.11 -0.61 -18.81
N GLU A 162 5.83 -1.15 -17.82
CA GLU A 162 7.13 -1.77 -18.07
C GLU A 162 7.02 -3.00 -19.00
N ALA A 163 5.99 -3.83 -18.84
CA ALA A 163 5.79 -5.01 -19.70
C ALA A 163 5.29 -4.61 -21.10
N PHE A 164 4.21 -3.83 -21.17
CA PHE A 164 3.44 -3.64 -22.41
C PHE A 164 3.49 -2.21 -22.98
N GLY A 165 4.05 -1.26 -22.24
CA GLY A 165 4.14 0.14 -22.63
C GLY A 165 5.25 0.45 -23.63
N VAL A 166 5.25 1.69 -24.10
CA VAL A 166 6.31 2.23 -24.96
C VAL A 166 7.57 2.48 -24.13
N ASP A 167 8.71 2.02 -24.66
CA ASP A 167 10.04 2.33 -24.11
C ASP A 167 10.38 3.80 -24.43
N ALA A 168 10.19 4.67 -23.44
CA ALA A 168 10.34 6.12 -23.60
C ALA A 168 11.81 6.55 -23.75
N ALA A 169 12.78 5.68 -23.46
CA ALA A 169 14.18 5.94 -23.75
C ALA A 169 14.52 5.77 -25.24
N LYS A 170 13.68 5.06 -26.00
CA LYS A 170 13.94 4.74 -27.42
C LYS A 170 12.93 5.36 -28.38
N TYR A 171 11.68 5.51 -27.95
CA TYR A 171 10.58 5.90 -28.81
C TYR A 171 9.79 7.07 -28.21
N GLN A 172 9.30 7.93 -29.09
CA GLN A 172 8.43 9.04 -28.72
C GLN A 172 7.00 8.54 -28.41
N ASP A 173 6.26 9.34 -27.66
CA ASP A 173 4.87 9.11 -27.34
C ASP A 173 3.99 9.30 -28.57
N HIS A 174 2.93 8.50 -28.62
CA HIS A 174 1.92 8.55 -29.66
C HIS A 174 0.53 8.60 -29.01
N PHE A 175 -0.49 8.83 -29.82
CA PHE A 175 -1.87 8.95 -29.35
C PHE A 175 -2.30 7.82 -28.40
N TYR A 176 -1.99 6.57 -28.73
CA TYR A 176 -2.33 5.42 -27.87
C TYR A 176 -1.60 5.45 -26.53
N THR A 177 -0.35 5.91 -26.49
CA THR A 177 0.41 6.09 -25.24
C THR A 177 -0.28 7.11 -24.34
N HIS A 178 -0.70 8.25 -24.89
CA HIS A 178 -1.45 9.27 -24.13
C HIS A 178 -2.73 8.70 -23.54
N VAL A 179 -3.54 8.03 -24.38
CA VAL A 179 -4.81 7.44 -23.94
C VAL A 179 -4.59 6.45 -22.79
N THR A 180 -3.68 5.49 -22.95
CA THR A 180 -3.44 4.46 -21.92
C THR A 180 -2.89 5.06 -20.62
N VAL A 181 -1.95 6.02 -20.70
CA VAL A 181 -1.40 6.71 -19.52
C VAL A 181 -2.47 7.51 -18.79
N ILE A 182 -3.31 8.25 -19.52
CA ILE A 182 -4.42 9.03 -18.94
C ILE A 182 -5.46 8.10 -18.29
N LEU A 183 -5.77 6.95 -18.90
CA LEU A 183 -6.61 5.92 -18.27
C LEU A 183 -6.00 5.41 -16.96
N GLY A 184 -4.68 5.23 -16.91
CA GLY A 184 -3.95 4.92 -15.68
C GLY A 184 -4.14 6.01 -14.60
N PHE A 185 -4.03 7.29 -14.98
CA PHE A 185 -4.27 8.40 -14.04
C PHE A 185 -5.72 8.46 -13.54
N ILE A 186 -6.69 8.22 -14.42
CA ILE A 186 -8.11 8.13 -14.05
C ILE A 186 -8.30 6.98 -13.05
N PHE A 187 -7.74 5.81 -13.32
CA PHE A 187 -7.83 4.65 -12.44
C PHE A 187 -7.23 4.94 -11.06
N LEU A 188 -6.04 5.54 -10.99
CA LEU A 188 -5.42 5.96 -9.73
C LEU A 188 -6.33 6.96 -9.00
N ASN A 189 -6.84 7.98 -9.70
CA ASN A 189 -7.65 9.01 -9.08
C ASN A 189 -8.98 8.45 -8.52
N VAL A 190 -9.65 7.57 -9.28
CA VAL A 190 -10.85 6.85 -8.82
C VAL A 190 -10.51 6.00 -7.60
N THR A 191 -9.37 5.30 -7.59
CA THR A 191 -8.93 4.52 -6.44
C THR A 191 -8.71 5.41 -5.20
N SER A 192 -8.09 6.58 -5.37
CA SER A 192 -7.91 7.57 -4.28
C SER A 192 -9.25 8.07 -3.73
N ALA A 193 -10.24 8.29 -4.59
CA ALA A 193 -11.60 8.57 -4.17
C ALA A 193 -12.22 7.38 -3.42
N THR A 194 -12.07 6.14 -3.90
CA THR A 194 -12.54 4.94 -3.19
C THR A 194 -11.94 4.85 -1.78
N TYR A 195 -10.65 5.12 -1.60
CA TYR A 195 -10.05 5.21 -0.28
C TYR A 195 -10.72 6.27 0.59
N ALA A 196 -10.90 7.48 0.05
CA ALA A 196 -11.54 8.57 0.77
C ALA A 196 -12.98 8.24 1.19
N PHE A 197 -13.75 7.53 0.34
CA PHE A 197 -15.15 7.15 0.57
C PHE A 197 -15.34 5.78 1.26
N SER A 198 -14.27 5.05 1.56
CA SER A 198 -14.35 3.68 2.08
C SER A 198 -14.96 3.54 3.48
N SER A 199 -15.01 4.62 4.26
CA SER A 199 -15.63 4.71 5.58
C SER A 199 -16.01 6.18 5.88
N PRO A 200 -16.72 6.48 6.97
CA PRO A 200 -17.01 7.86 7.35
C PRO A 200 -15.74 8.73 7.50
N GLN A 201 -14.68 8.18 8.07
CA GLN A 201 -13.38 8.85 8.20
C GLN A 201 -12.53 8.77 6.91
N GLY A 202 -12.82 7.80 6.05
CA GLY A 202 -12.01 7.49 4.88
C GLY A 202 -10.70 6.79 5.23
N ASP A 203 -9.92 6.50 4.20
CA ASP A 203 -8.59 5.91 4.29
C ASP A 203 -7.53 6.92 3.83
N LEU A 204 -7.10 7.73 4.79
CA LEU A 204 -6.16 8.82 4.54
C LEU A 204 -4.84 8.30 3.97
N ALA A 205 -4.32 7.20 4.50
CA ALA A 205 -3.05 6.63 4.09
C ALA A 205 -3.10 6.21 2.62
N GLY A 206 -4.14 5.46 2.24
CA GLY A 206 -4.33 5.03 0.85
C GLY A 206 -4.43 6.21 -0.12
N SER A 207 -5.25 7.23 0.20
CA SER A 207 -5.36 8.42 -0.65
C SER A 207 -4.05 9.20 -0.78
N ILE A 208 -3.25 9.33 0.29
CA ILE A 208 -1.94 10.01 0.26
C ILE A 208 -0.97 9.29 -0.68
N VAL A 209 -0.91 7.95 -0.64
CA VAL A 209 0.01 7.17 -1.49
C VAL A 209 -0.28 7.39 -2.98
N ILE A 210 -1.56 7.46 -3.34
CA ILE A 210 -1.94 7.74 -4.72
C ILE A 210 -1.53 9.16 -5.13
N THR A 211 -1.82 10.16 -4.29
CA THR A 211 -1.43 11.55 -4.55
C THR A 211 0.09 11.69 -4.68
N TRP A 212 0.84 11.08 -3.78
CA TRP A 212 2.30 11.00 -3.80
C TRP A 212 2.82 10.42 -5.11
N SER A 213 2.21 9.34 -5.58
CA SER A 213 2.60 8.67 -6.82
C SER A 213 2.32 9.54 -8.05
N LEU A 214 1.17 10.21 -8.11
CA LEU A 214 0.83 11.13 -9.21
C LEU A 214 1.78 12.34 -9.25
N LEU A 215 2.17 12.88 -8.09
CA LEU A 215 3.18 13.95 -8.01
C LEU A 215 4.56 13.49 -8.50
N ALA A 216 4.95 12.26 -8.17
CA ALA A 216 6.20 11.69 -8.65
C ALA A 216 6.21 11.45 -10.17
N ILE A 217 5.08 11.01 -10.74
CA ILE A 217 4.93 10.90 -12.19
C ILE A 217 4.99 12.28 -12.84
N PHE A 218 4.29 13.27 -12.29
CA PHE A 218 4.36 14.65 -12.76
C PHE A 218 5.80 15.17 -12.79
N GLU A 219 6.55 14.98 -11.71
CA GLU A 219 7.93 15.49 -11.62
C GLU A 219 8.85 14.88 -12.67
N HIS A 220 8.72 13.57 -12.91
CA HIS A 220 9.58 12.81 -13.81
C HIS A 220 9.23 13.00 -15.28
N GLN A 221 7.95 13.00 -15.62
CA GLN A 221 7.48 13.05 -17.00
C GLN A 221 7.64 14.46 -17.57
N ARG A 222 8.84 14.79 -18.07
CA ARG A 222 9.16 16.11 -18.66
C ARG A 222 9.24 16.12 -20.18
N SER A 223 9.38 14.95 -20.81
CA SER A 223 9.50 14.80 -22.26
C SER A 223 8.17 15.01 -23.00
N SER A 224 7.07 14.53 -22.44
CA SER A 224 5.72 14.71 -22.99
C SER A 224 4.92 15.73 -22.17
N ALA A 225 4.66 16.90 -22.77
CA ALA A 225 3.88 17.97 -22.14
C ALA A 225 2.45 17.54 -21.74
N ILE A 226 1.80 16.71 -22.56
CA ILE A 226 0.42 16.24 -22.28
C ILE A 226 0.41 15.40 -21.01
N ILE A 227 1.23 14.34 -20.98
CA ILE A 227 1.36 13.47 -19.81
C ILE A 227 1.78 14.25 -18.56
N HIS A 228 2.75 15.16 -18.69
CA HIS A 228 3.21 16.03 -17.61
C HIS A 228 2.06 16.78 -16.94
N TRP A 229 1.33 17.58 -17.72
CA TRP A 229 0.27 18.43 -17.18
C TRP A 229 -0.98 17.65 -16.76
N CYS A 230 -1.29 16.53 -17.43
CA CYS A 230 -2.34 15.61 -16.99
C CYS A 230 -2.00 14.99 -15.63
N ALA A 231 -0.75 14.54 -15.41
CA ALA A 231 -0.33 14.01 -14.12
C ALA A 231 -0.51 15.04 -13.00
N LEU A 232 -0.15 16.30 -13.23
CA LEU A 232 -0.39 17.39 -12.27
C LEU A 232 -1.87 17.60 -12.00
N ALA A 233 -2.70 17.66 -13.04
CA ALA A 233 -4.14 17.88 -12.89
C ALA A 233 -4.78 16.77 -12.04
N PHE A 234 -4.44 15.51 -12.30
CA PHE A 234 -4.90 14.38 -11.50
C PHE A 234 -4.30 14.37 -10.09
N ALA A 235 -3.04 14.81 -9.90
CA ALA A 235 -2.45 14.97 -8.58
C ALA A 235 -3.23 16.01 -7.75
N VAL A 236 -3.51 17.19 -8.31
CA VAL A 236 -4.31 18.24 -7.66
C VAL A 236 -5.72 17.74 -7.34
N LEU A 237 -6.37 17.03 -8.27
CA LEU A 237 -7.67 16.41 -8.00
C LEU A 237 -7.59 15.40 -6.84
N SER A 238 -6.52 14.58 -6.79
CA SER A 238 -6.33 13.60 -5.72
C SER A 238 -6.09 14.22 -4.35
N VAL A 239 -5.56 15.45 -4.28
CA VAL A 239 -5.47 16.23 -3.03
C VAL A 239 -6.86 16.49 -2.44
N LEU A 240 -7.90 16.65 -3.26
CA LEU A 240 -9.28 16.81 -2.75
C LEU A 240 -9.76 15.55 -2.00
N TRP A 241 -9.33 14.36 -2.43
CA TRP A 241 -9.65 13.10 -1.75
C TRP A 241 -8.89 12.95 -0.43
N VAL A 242 -7.64 13.41 -0.37
CA VAL A 242 -6.88 13.53 0.87
C VAL A 242 -7.57 14.52 1.83
N ALA A 243 -7.96 15.69 1.34
CA ALA A 243 -8.67 16.71 2.12
C ALA A 243 -10.00 16.20 2.66
N ARG A 244 -10.78 15.44 1.87
CA ARG A 244 -11.96 14.76 2.35
C ARG A 244 -11.61 13.84 3.52
N SER A 245 -10.63 12.96 3.35
CA SER A 245 -10.27 11.98 4.38
C SER A 245 -9.87 12.71 5.67
N LEU A 246 -9.04 13.75 5.58
CA LEU A 246 -8.70 14.62 6.71
C LEU A 246 -9.93 15.23 7.39
N TYR A 247 -10.89 15.73 6.61
CA TYR A 247 -12.14 16.25 7.14
C TYR A 247 -12.95 15.17 7.89
N GLY A 248 -13.01 13.94 7.36
CA GLY A 248 -13.64 12.80 8.03
C GLY A 248 -13.02 12.49 9.40
N TYR A 249 -11.69 12.52 9.50
CA TYR A 249 -10.98 12.38 10.78
C TYR A 249 -11.27 13.54 11.73
N TYR A 250 -11.26 14.78 11.23
CA TYR A 250 -11.54 15.97 12.04
C TYR A 250 -12.96 15.97 12.62
N VAL A 251 -13.96 15.60 11.83
CA VAL A 251 -15.35 15.47 12.29
C VAL A 251 -15.47 14.36 13.35
N ALA A 252 -14.84 13.21 13.13
CA ALA A 252 -14.86 12.11 14.10
C ALA A 252 -14.20 12.51 15.44
N TRP A 253 -13.11 13.29 15.39
CA TRP A 253 -12.45 13.83 16.57
C TRP A 253 -13.35 14.83 17.33
N ARG A 254 -13.95 15.80 16.61
CA ARG A 254 -14.86 16.79 17.23
C ARG A 254 -16.16 16.18 17.76
N GLY A 255 -16.67 15.14 17.12
CA GLY A 255 -17.89 14.45 17.53
C GLY A 255 -17.74 13.50 18.72
N GLY A 256 -16.57 13.46 19.39
CA GLY A 256 -16.32 12.57 20.53
C GLY A 256 -16.26 11.07 20.18
N ALA A 257 -16.20 10.73 18.88
CA ALA A 257 -16.12 9.35 18.40
C ALA A 257 -14.72 8.73 18.54
N ILE A 258 -13.71 9.53 18.87
CA ILE A 258 -12.41 9.05 19.35
C ILE A 258 -12.46 9.05 20.88
N SER A 259 -13.23 8.10 21.44
CA SER A 259 -13.10 7.76 22.86
C SER A 259 -11.72 7.15 23.06
N LEU A 260 -10.82 7.94 23.66
CA LEU A 260 -9.60 7.43 24.27
C LEU A 260 -10.03 6.72 25.56
N GLY A 261 -10.27 5.42 25.46
CA GLY A 261 -10.54 4.54 26.60
C GLY A 261 -12.00 4.49 27.06
N GLY A 262 -12.44 3.28 27.42
CA GLY A 262 -13.67 3.05 28.17
C GLY A 262 -14.70 2.22 27.41
N GLU A 263 -14.63 0.90 27.63
CA GLU A 263 -15.70 -0.09 27.57
C GLU A 263 -17.08 0.38 27.08
N ARG A 264 -17.56 -0.23 25.99
CA ARG A 264 -19.00 -0.39 25.78
C ARG A 264 -19.35 -1.86 25.91
N HIS A 265 -19.66 -2.27 27.14
CA HIS A 265 -20.53 -3.43 27.33
C HIS A 265 -21.91 -3.12 26.72
N PRO A 266 -22.51 -4.05 25.95
CA PRO A 266 -23.89 -3.91 25.56
C PRO A 266 -24.76 -4.06 26.81
N ILE A 267 -25.51 -3.01 27.15
CA ILE A 267 -26.54 -3.08 28.18
C ILE A 267 -27.66 -3.97 27.63
N LEU A 268 -27.68 -5.22 28.05
CA LEU A 268 -28.90 -6.02 28.09
C LEU A 268 -29.68 -5.62 29.35
N GLY A 269 -30.99 -5.37 29.18
CA GLY A 269 -31.98 -5.50 30.26
C GLY A 269 -32.82 -4.26 30.50
N GLY A 270 -34.13 -4.37 30.22
CA GLY A 270 -35.14 -3.42 30.67
C GLY A 270 -36.54 -3.70 30.12
N ASN A 271 -37.13 -4.83 30.53
CA ASN A 271 -38.53 -5.27 30.44
C ASN A 271 -39.26 -5.26 29.09
#